data_AF-A0A958NYP2-F1
#
_entry.id   AF-A0A958NYP2-F1
#
_cell.length_a   1.000
_cell.length_b   1.000
_cell.length_c   1.000
_cell.angle_alpha   90.00
_cell.angle_beta   90.00
_cell.angle_gamma   90.00
#
_symmetry.space_group_name_H-M   'P 1'
#
loop_
_entity.id
_entity.type
_entity.pdbx_description
1 polymer ?
#
loop_
_entity_poly.entity_id
_entity_poly.type
_entity_poly.pdbx_seq_one_letter_code
_entity_poly.pdbx_strand_id
1 'polypeptide(L)'
;MAMDSFSCSTQCEELCSKSTVEQILAYFPRLSEGDRLVISKMPKEAFKVFLAKEKAEDLTKKIFNKSGKDDESDAFRHFVWSALVTKELGEDKAKTFLKAHEEDSTQEKNQKEMDTQNNKQGLMFVMEKVKNRQEVEIDQIEKEALLRLRNKKLKVLMPKLKKIPGGYYSK
;
A
#
# COMPACT_ATOMS: atom_id res chain seq x y z
N MET A 1 20.13 29.18 35.25
CA MET A 1 19.77 28.94 33.84
C MET A 1 21.06 28.95 33.05
N ALA A 2 21.47 27.78 32.53
CA ALA A 2 22.54 27.68 31.55
C ALA A 2 21.97 26.83 30.41
N MET A 3 21.59 27.49 29.32
CA MET A 3 21.34 26.86 28.04
C MET A 3 22.72 26.44 27.52
N ASP A 4 23.17 25.24 27.88
CA ASP A 4 24.45 24.76 27.39
C ASP A 4 24.28 24.24 25.95
N SER A 5 25.20 24.67 25.11
CA SER A 5 25.14 24.50 23.67
C SER A 5 25.12 23.03 23.27
N PHE A 6 24.17 22.65 22.41
CA PHE A 6 24.26 21.42 21.62
C PHE A 6 25.50 21.53 20.70
N SER A 7 26.69 21.25 21.21
CA SER A 7 27.88 21.06 20.37
C SER A 7 27.73 19.70 19.70
N CYS A 8 27.36 19.71 18.41
CA CYS A 8 27.45 18.55 17.53
C CYS A 8 28.86 17.98 17.67
N SER A 9 29.02 16.87 18.40
CA SER A 9 30.28 16.18 18.57
C SER A 9 30.84 15.83 17.19
N THR A 10 32.16 15.80 17.05
CA THR A 10 32.98 15.48 15.86
C THR A 10 32.64 14.19 15.10
N GLN A 11 31.62 13.44 15.54
CA GLN A 11 30.98 12.32 14.85
C GLN A 11 29.77 12.76 13.99
N CYS A 12 29.40 14.05 14.00
CA CYS A 12 28.30 14.54 13.18
C CYS A 12 28.57 14.37 11.68
N GLU A 13 29.82 14.37 11.20
CA GLU A 13 30.10 14.14 9.78
C GLU A 13 29.95 12.67 9.35
N GLU A 14 30.26 11.71 10.23
CA GLU A 14 30.02 10.29 9.96
C GLU A 14 28.53 9.94 10.08
N LEU A 15 27.84 10.50 11.09
CA LEU A 15 26.39 10.33 11.27
C LEU A 15 25.55 11.15 10.27
N CYS A 16 26.08 12.27 9.76
CA CYS A 16 25.52 13.05 8.65
C CYS A 16 26.11 12.66 7.30
N SER A 17 26.97 11.63 7.22
CA SER A 17 27.32 11.05 5.94
C SER A 17 26.03 10.48 5.39
N LYS A 18 25.41 11.25 4.49
CA LYS A 18 24.08 10.95 3.99
C LYS A 18 24.19 9.61 3.28
N SER A 19 23.75 8.55 3.93
CA SER A 19 23.57 7.28 3.28
C SER A 19 22.70 7.55 2.05
N THR A 20 23.19 7.24 0.86
CA THR A 20 22.41 7.49 -0.36
C THR A 20 21.15 6.63 -0.31
N VAL A 21 20.11 7.01 -1.07
CA VAL A 21 18.88 6.21 -1.13
C VAL A 21 19.22 4.78 -1.55
N GLU A 22 20.20 4.60 -2.45
CA GLU A 22 20.70 3.29 -2.88
C GLU A 22 21.32 2.48 -1.73
N GLN A 23 22.11 3.12 -0.86
CA GLN A 23 22.71 2.45 0.31
C GLN A 23 21.63 2.03 1.32
N ILE A 24 20.59 2.85 1.52
CA ILE A 24 19.45 2.48 2.38
C ILE A 24 18.66 1.33 1.75
N LEU A 25 18.40 1.37 0.45
CA LEU A 25 17.66 0.34 -0.28
C LEU A 25 18.35 -1.03 -0.21
N ALA A 26 19.67 -1.09 -0.06
CA ALA A 26 20.40 -2.36 0.10
C ALA A 26 19.92 -3.17 1.32
N TYR A 27 19.42 -2.52 2.37
CA TYR A 27 18.89 -3.18 3.56
C TYR A 27 17.48 -3.76 3.38
N PHE A 28 16.83 -3.55 2.23
CA PHE A 28 15.47 -4.02 1.95
C PHE A 28 15.47 -5.05 0.80
N PRO A 29 15.94 -6.28 1.03
CA PRO A 29 16.14 -7.28 -0.04
C PRO A 29 14.84 -7.69 -0.74
N ARG A 30 13.67 -7.45 -0.13
CA ARG A 30 12.35 -7.78 -0.68
C ARG A 30 11.80 -6.74 -1.67
N LEU A 31 12.47 -5.61 -1.87
CA LEU A 31 12.07 -4.63 -2.88
C LEU A 31 12.48 -5.12 -4.27
N SER A 32 11.53 -5.11 -5.19
CA SER A 32 11.78 -5.40 -6.60
C SER A 32 12.74 -4.37 -7.20
N GLU A 33 13.35 -4.70 -8.35
CA GLU A 33 14.16 -3.71 -9.08
C GLU A 33 13.33 -2.49 -9.47
N GLY A 34 12.06 -2.69 -9.86
CA GLY A 34 11.09 -1.64 -10.14
C GLY A 34 10.86 -0.73 -8.94
N ASP A 35 10.61 -1.32 -7.76
CA ASP A 35 10.41 -0.56 -6.52
C ASP A 35 11.63 0.31 -6.21
N ARG A 36 12.84 -0.26 -6.27
CA ARG A 36 14.09 0.47 -6.01
C ARG A 36 14.25 1.67 -6.93
N LEU A 37 13.99 1.49 -8.23
CA LEU A 37 14.09 2.54 -9.23
C LEU A 37 13.10 3.68 -8.95
N VAL A 38 11.87 3.36 -8.62
CA VAL A 38 10.83 4.36 -8.33
C VAL A 38 11.13 5.09 -7.02
N ILE A 39 11.59 4.38 -5.98
CA ILE A 39 11.95 4.97 -4.68
C ILE A 39 13.14 5.93 -4.82
N SER A 40 14.19 5.56 -5.55
CA SER A 40 15.34 6.45 -5.80
C SER A 40 14.92 7.74 -6.53
N LYS A 41 14.00 7.65 -7.49
CA LYS A 41 13.49 8.81 -8.24
C LYS A 41 12.52 9.69 -7.46
N MET A 42 11.70 9.10 -6.57
CA MET A 42 10.60 9.78 -5.88
C MET A 42 10.57 9.44 -4.38
N PRO A 43 11.62 9.76 -3.60
CA PRO A 43 11.75 9.29 -2.22
C PRO A 43 10.69 9.90 -1.27
N LYS A 44 10.24 11.12 -1.53
CA LYS A 44 9.17 11.77 -0.72
C LYS A 44 7.83 11.07 -0.93
N GLU A 45 7.50 10.74 -2.18
CA GLU A 45 6.30 9.98 -2.52
C GLU A 45 6.38 8.54 -2.03
N ALA A 46 7.55 7.91 -2.12
CA ALA A 46 7.79 6.57 -1.59
C ALA A 46 7.48 6.49 -0.09
N PHE A 47 7.85 7.53 0.68
CA PHE A 47 7.48 7.59 2.09
C PHE A 47 5.96 7.63 2.30
N LYS A 48 5.21 8.38 1.48
CA LYS A 48 3.73 8.35 1.53
C LYS A 48 3.15 6.99 1.15
N VAL A 49 3.74 6.32 0.15
CA VAL A 49 3.34 4.96 -0.26
C VAL A 49 3.58 3.96 0.86
N PHE A 50 4.70 4.08 1.56
CA PHE A 50 5.01 3.27 2.74
C PHE A 50 3.98 3.49 3.86
N LEU A 51 3.65 4.74 4.19
CA LEU A 51 2.61 5.04 5.19
C LEU A 51 1.24 4.49 4.78
N ALA A 52 0.89 4.57 3.50
CA ALA A 52 -0.34 3.98 2.96
C ALA A 52 -0.33 2.45 3.09
N LYS A 53 0.81 1.80 2.88
CA LYS A 53 0.99 0.35 3.05
C LYS A 53 0.76 -0.06 4.51
N GLU A 54 1.43 0.60 5.45
CA GLU A 54 1.26 0.32 6.89
C GLU A 54 -0.21 0.49 7.30
N LYS A 55 -0.85 1.57 6.84
CA LYS A 55 -2.28 1.80 7.11
C LYS A 55 -3.16 0.70 6.54
N ALA A 56 -2.92 0.25 5.31
CA ALA A 56 -3.68 -0.83 4.69
C ALA A 56 -3.51 -2.16 5.44
N GLU A 57 -2.29 -2.46 5.91
CA GLU A 57 -2.01 -3.64 6.75
C GLU A 57 -2.75 -3.58 8.08
N ASP A 58 -2.74 -2.45 8.77
CA ASP A 58 -3.43 -2.27 10.04
C ASP A 58 -4.94 -2.45 9.89
N LEU A 59 -5.54 -1.85 8.86
CA LEU A 59 -6.97 -2.00 8.57
C LEU A 59 -7.32 -3.46 8.25
N THR A 60 -6.47 -4.13 7.47
CA THR A 60 -6.64 -5.55 7.13
C THR A 60 -6.60 -6.42 8.39
N LYS A 61 -5.60 -6.25 9.25
CA LYS A 61 -5.49 -7.00 10.51
C LYS A 61 -6.67 -6.71 11.44
N LYS A 62 -7.11 -5.46 11.53
CA LYS A 62 -8.28 -5.07 12.34
C LYS A 62 -9.57 -5.75 11.88
N ILE A 63 -9.78 -5.88 10.58
CA ILE A 63 -11.02 -6.44 10.02
C ILE A 63 -10.99 -7.97 10.00
N PHE A 64 -9.88 -8.56 9.56
CA PHE A 64 -9.80 -10.00 9.31
C PHE A 64 -9.12 -10.79 10.43
N ASN A 65 -8.51 -10.11 11.41
CA ASN A 65 -7.61 -10.71 12.43
C ASN A 65 -6.41 -11.48 11.83
N LYS A 66 -6.12 -11.27 10.55
CA LYS A 66 -5.02 -11.88 9.80
C LYS A 66 -4.68 -11.02 8.59
N SER A 67 -3.54 -11.31 7.96
CA SER A 67 -3.15 -10.79 6.66
C SER A 67 -2.61 -11.95 5.85
N GLY A 68 -3.51 -12.65 5.16
CA GLY A 68 -3.19 -13.79 4.32
C GLY A 68 -2.68 -13.38 2.94
N LYS A 69 -2.04 -14.33 2.26
CA LYS A 69 -1.73 -14.28 0.83
C LYS A 69 -2.84 -14.96 0.05
N ASP A 70 -3.20 -14.39 -1.09
CA ASP A 70 -4.16 -14.88 -2.08
C ASP A 70 -5.62 -15.00 -1.60
N ASP A 71 -5.92 -14.57 -0.37
CA ASP A 71 -7.24 -14.69 0.26
C ASP A 71 -7.99 -13.35 0.30
N GLU A 72 -9.16 -13.34 0.95
CA GLU A 72 -10.01 -12.16 1.04
C GLU A 72 -9.33 -10.94 1.69
N SER A 73 -8.47 -11.21 2.68
CA SER A 73 -7.73 -10.15 3.37
C SER A 73 -6.64 -9.57 2.47
N ASP A 74 -6.11 -10.36 1.54
CA ASP A 74 -5.17 -9.92 0.53
C ASP A 74 -5.83 -9.00 -0.50
N ALA A 75 -6.94 -9.46 -1.07
CA ALA A 75 -7.72 -8.69 -2.02
C ALA A 75 -8.20 -7.35 -1.43
N PHE A 76 -8.65 -7.37 -0.17
CA PHE A 76 -8.99 -6.16 0.56
C PHE A 76 -7.78 -5.23 0.72
N ARG A 77 -6.63 -5.76 1.15
CA ARG A 77 -5.41 -4.98 1.38
C ARG A 77 -4.93 -4.28 0.11
N HIS A 78 -4.92 -4.98 -1.02
CA HIS A 78 -4.55 -4.42 -2.33
C HIS A 78 -5.48 -3.28 -2.76
N PHE A 79 -6.80 -3.45 -2.62
CA PHE A 79 -7.76 -2.40 -2.90
C PHE A 79 -7.54 -1.16 -2.01
N VAL A 80 -7.40 -1.37 -0.69
CA VAL A 80 -7.25 -0.26 0.26
C VAL A 80 -5.93 0.46 0.04
N TRP A 81 -4.83 -0.27 -0.12
CA TRP A 81 -3.53 0.32 -0.37
C TRP A 81 -3.52 1.14 -1.65
N SER A 82 -4.05 0.62 -2.76
CA SER A 82 -4.07 1.35 -4.02
C SER A 82 -4.96 2.60 -3.97
N ALA A 83 -6.08 2.55 -3.25
CA ALA A 83 -6.93 3.70 -3.01
C ALA A 83 -6.18 4.78 -2.18
N LEU A 84 -5.53 4.40 -1.09
CA LEU A 84 -4.75 5.33 -0.27
C LEU A 84 -3.59 5.97 -1.05
N VAL A 85 -2.84 5.17 -1.82
CA VAL A 85 -1.76 5.68 -2.69
C VAL A 85 -2.32 6.66 -3.73
N THR A 86 -3.45 6.34 -4.35
CA THR A 86 -4.10 7.22 -5.34
C THR A 86 -4.61 8.52 -4.71
N LYS A 87 -5.19 8.45 -3.51
CA LYS A 87 -5.62 9.63 -2.76
C LYS A 87 -4.45 10.56 -2.42
N GLU A 88 -3.30 10.02 -2.05
CA GLU A 88 -2.14 10.81 -1.59
C GLU A 88 -1.28 11.36 -2.73
N LEU A 89 -1.21 10.67 -3.87
CA LEU A 89 -0.29 11.00 -4.96
C LEU A 89 -0.97 11.42 -6.27
N GLY A 90 -2.27 11.17 -6.41
CA GLY A 90 -2.97 11.28 -7.69
C GLY A 90 -2.67 10.11 -8.63
N GLU A 91 -3.36 10.10 -9.77
CA GLU A 91 -3.42 8.95 -10.68
C GLU A 91 -2.06 8.52 -11.24
N ASP A 92 -1.30 9.43 -11.84
CA ASP A 92 -0.10 9.09 -12.61
C ASP A 92 1.02 8.52 -11.73
N LYS A 93 1.25 9.17 -10.58
CA LYS A 93 2.23 8.72 -9.60
C LYS A 93 1.79 7.41 -8.95
N ALA A 94 0.51 7.27 -8.62
CA ALA A 94 -0.02 6.02 -8.08
C ALA A 94 0.17 4.85 -9.05
N LYS A 95 -0.16 5.02 -10.34
CA LYS A 95 0.08 3.99 -11.36
C LYS A 95 1.55 3.59 -11.44
N THR A 96 2.47 4.55 -11.30
CA THR A 96 3.91 4.28 -11.34
C THR A 96 4.34 3.37 -10.19
N PHE A 97 3.96 3.70 -8.95
CA PHE A 97 4.28 2.88 -7.77
C PHE A 97 3.57 1.53 -7.79
N LEU A 98 2.28 1.49 -8.12
CA LEU A 98 1.52 0.24 -8.17
C LEU A 98 2.07 -0.71 -9.24
N LYS A 99 2.43 -0.20 -10.43
CA LYS A 99 3.03 -1.02 -11.49
C LYS A 99 4.38 -1.60 -11.06
N ALA A 100 5.23 -0.78 -10.44
CA ALA A 100 6.55 -1.21 -9.97
C ALA A 100 6.47 -2.28 -8.87
N HIS A 101 5.48 -2.16 -7.98
CA HIS A 101 5.25 -3.16 -6.93
C HIS A 101 4.86 -4.52 -7.49
N GLU A 102 3.98 -4.54 -8.50
CA GLU A 102 3.53 -5.77 -9.15
C GLU A 102 4.57 -6.35 -10.14
N GLU A 103 5.73 -5.71 -10.35
CA GLU A 103 6.79 -6.16 -11.25
C GLU A 103 7.73 -7.23 -10.66
N ASP A 104 7.42 -7.77 -9.48
CA ASP A 104 8.17 -8.89 -8.89
C ASP A 104 8.19 -10.11 -9.83
N SER A 105 9.39 -10.48 -10.27
CA SER A 105 9.63 -11.59 -11.20
C SER A 105 9.45 -12.97 -10.56
N THR A 106 9.40 -13.03 -9.23
CA THR A 106 9.18 -14.27 -8.48
C THR A 106 7.70 -14.59 -8.25
N GLN A 107 6.81 -13.64 -8.56
CA GLN A 107 5.37 -13.79 -8.37
C GLN A 107 4.72 -14.59 -9.50
N GLU A 108 3.88 -15.55 -9.13
CA GLU A 108 3.10 -16.34 -10.08
C GLU A 108 2.13 -15.47 -10.88
N LYS A 109 1.92 -15.80 -12.16
CA LYS A 109 1.13 -14.97 -13.09
C LYS A 109 -0.30 -14.71 -12.60
N ASN A 110 -0.95 -15.70 -11.99
CA ASN A 110 -2.31 -15.57 -11.47
C ASN A 110 -2.39 -14.67 -10.22
N GLN A 111 -1.38 -14.73 -9.35
CA GLN A 111 -1.24 -13.86 -8.17
C GLN A 111 -1.08 -12.41 -8.62
N LYS A 112 -0.13 -12.15 -9.53
CA LYS A 112 0.09 -10.84 -10.13
C LYS A 112 -1.18 -10.27 -10.79
N GLU A 113 -1.95 -11.11 -11.46
CA GLU A 113 -3.22 -10.70 -12.07
C GLU A 113 -4.27 -10.33 -11.01
N MET A 114 -4.36 -11.09 -9.91
CA MET A 114 -5.25 -10.77 -8.78
C MET A 114 -4.89 -9.41 -8.18
N ASP A 115 -3.63 -9.20 -7.86
CA ASP A 115 -3.13 -8.01 -7.19
C ASP A 115 -3.26 -6.78 -8.08
N THR A 116 -2.86 -6.89 -9.36
CA THR A 116 -3.05 -5.82 -10.35
C THR A 116 -4.52 -5.45 -10.54
N GLN A 117 -5.43 -6.43 -10.59
CA GLN A 117 -6.86 -6.17 -10.73
C GLN A 117 -7.44 -5.48 -9.49
N ASN A 118 -7.10 -5.95 -8.29
CA ASN A 118 -7.57 -5.36 -7.04
C ASN A 118 -6.99 -3.95 -6.83
N ASN A 119 -5.72 -3.73 -7.17
CA ASN A 119 -5.10 -2.40 -7.20
C ASN A 119 -5.86 -1.46 -8.15
N LYS A 120 -6.19 -1.92 -9.36
CA LYS A 120 -6.97 -1.13 -10.33
C LYS A 120 -8.34 -0.72 -9.79
N GLN A 121 -9.02 -1.61 -9.07
CA GLN A 121 -10.34 -1.33 -8.48
C GLN A 121 -10.26 -0.18 -7.45
N GLY A 122 -9.24 -0.17 -6.58
CA GLY A 122 -9.06 0.90 -5.58
C GLY A 122 -8.67 2.24 -6.20
N LEU A 123 -7.78 2.22 -7.21
CA LEU A 123 -7.45 3.41 -8.00
C LEU A 123 -8.69 3.99 -8.67
N MET A 124 -9.48 3.16 -9.35
CA MET A 124 -10.70 3.62 -10.04
C MET A 124 -11.73 4.21 -9.09
N PHE A 125 -11.89 3.64 -7.90
CA PHE A 125 -12.79 4.18 -6.88
C PHE A 125 -12.41 5.62 -6.51
N VAL A 126 -11.14 5.89 -6.23
CA VAL A 126 -10.68 7.25 -5.90
C VAL A 126 -10.84 8.19 -7.09
N MET A 127 -10.48 7.75 -8.30
CA MET A 127 -10.61 8.59 -9.48
C MET A 127 -12.06 8.98 -9.80
N GLU A 128 -13.00 8.07 -9.60
CA GLU A 128 -14.43 8.37 -9.74
C GLU A 128 -14.88 9.43 -8.73
N LYS A 129 -14.44 9.34 -7.48
CA LYS A 129 -14.75 10.31 -6.42
C LYS A 129 -14.16 11.69 -6.70
N VAL A 130 -12.88 11.73 -7.08
CA VAL A 130 -12.17 12.98 -7.45
C VAL A 130 -12.85 13.64 -8.65
N LYS A 131 -13.21 12.87 -9.68
CA LYS A 131 -13.96 13.39 -10.85
C LYS A 131 -15.28 14.03 -10.45
N ASN A 132 -15.96 13.46 -9.45
CA ASN A 132 -17.21 13.98 -8.89
C ASN A 132 -16.99 15.06 -7.81
N ARG A 133 -15.75 15.54 -7.62
CA ARG A 133 -15.35 16.53 -6.60
C ARG A 133 -15.74 16.11 -5.17
N GLN A 134 -15.73 14.80 -4.91
CA GLN A 134 -16.00 14.23 -3.61
C GLN A 134 -14.68 13.98 -2.88
N GLU A 135 -14.63 14.38 -1.62
CA GLU A 135 -13.56 13.96 -0.72
C GLU A 135 -13.65 12.45 -0.46
N VAL A 136 -12.49 11.82 -0.29
CA VAL A 136 -12.37 10.37 -0.07
C VAL A 136 -11.84 10.13 1.33
N GLU A 137 -12.73 9.68 2.20
CA GLU A 137 -12.40 9.29 3.56
C GLU A 137 -11.98 7.82 3.64
N ILE A 138 -11.14 7.50 4.63
CA ILE A 138 -10.65 6.13 4.85
C ILE A 138 -11.83 5.16 5.13
N ASP A 139 -12.80 5.62 5.90
CA ASP A 139 -14.11 4.99 6.14
C ASP A 139 -14.75 4.48 4.83
N GLN A 140 -14.74 5.32 3.80
CA GLN A 140 -15.42 5.03 2.54
C GLN A 140 -14.64 4.01 1.73
N ILE A 141 -13.30 4.09 1.77
CA ILE A 141 -12.41 3.11 1.15
C ILE A 141 -12.64 1.73 1.78
N GLU A 142 -12.67 1.63 3.11
CA GLU A 142 -12.90 0.37 3.83
C GLU A 142 -14.27 -0.25 3.49
N LYS A 143 -15.34 0.56 3.57
CA LYS A 143 -16.71 0.11 3.27
C LYS A 143 -16.83 -0.36 1.82
N GLU A 144 -16.25 0.37 0.88
CA GLU A 144 -16.28 0.01 -0.54
C GLU A 144 -15.49 -1.27 -0.81
N ALA A 145 -14.30 -1.43 -0.22
CA ALA A 145 -13.49 -2.64 -0.34
C ALA A 145 -14.29 -3.88 0.11
N LEU A 146 -14.93 -3.79 1.28
CA LEU A 146 -15.76 -4.87 1.81
C LEU A 146 -17.02 -5.13 0.96
N LEU A 147 -17.64 -4.06 0.45
CA LEU A 147 -18.79 -4.18 -0.46
C LEU A 147 -18.40 -4.91 -1.75
N ARG A 148 -17.25 -4.56 -2.34
CA ARG A 148 -16.74 -5.19 -3.57
C ARG A 148 -16.33 -6.64 -3.32
N LEU A 149 -15.71 -6.93 -2.19
CA LEU A 149 -15.36 -8.29 -1.79
C LEU A 149 -16.63 -9.15 -1.64
N ARG A 150 -17.65 -8.66 -0.93
CA ARG A 150 -18.96 -9.32 -0.78
C ARG A 150 -19.65 -9.60 -2.12
N ASN A 151 -19.56 -8.65 -3.04
CA ASN A 151 -20.15 -8.71 -4.36
C ASN A 151 -19.27 -9.44 -5.40
N LYS A 152 -18.16 -10.05 -4.99
CA LYS A 152 -17.18 -10.74 -5.87
C LYS A 152 -16.62 -9.84 -6.99
N LYS A 153 -16.54 -8.54 -6.74
CA LYS A 153 -15.89 -7.57 -7.64
C LYS A 153 -14.37 -7.50 -7.40
N LEU A 154 -13.90 -7.95 -6.24
CA LEU A 154 -12.47 -8.20 -6.00
C LEU A 154 -12.14 -9.65 -6.32
N LYS A 155 -10.98 -9.88 -6.94
CA LYS A 155 -10.49 -11.22 -7.27
C LYS A 155 -9.83 -11.82 -6.04
N VAL A 156 -10.16 -13.07 -5.73
CA VAL A 156 -9.60 -13.86 -4.62
C VAL A 156 -9.29 -15.24 -5.16
N LEU A 157 -8.04 -15.71 -5.02
CA LEU A 157 -7.61 -17.00 -5.54
C LEU A 157 -7.83 -18.14 -4.54
N MET A 158 -7.62 -17.86 -3.25
CA MET A 158 -7.74 -18.82 -2.14
C MET A 158 -8.77 -18.34 -1.12
N PRO A 159 -10.08 -18.38 -1.44
CA PRO A 159 -11.12 -17.94 -0.51
C PRO A 159 -11.15 -18.82 0.74
N LYS A 160 -11.06 -18.21 1.91
CA LYS A 160 -11.04 -18.90 3.21
C LYS A 160 -12.22 -18.53 4.09
N LEU A 161 -12.92 -17.45 3.80
CA LEU A 161 -13.98 -16.96 4.66
C LEU A 161 -15.34 -17.52 4.24
N LYS A 162 -16.06 -18.08 5.21
CA LYS A 162 -17.44 -18.53 4.99
C LYS A 162 -18.37 -17.32 4.91
N LYS A 163 -19.30 -17.36 3.96
CA LYS A 163 -20.32 -16.32 3.77
C LYS A 163 -21.28 -16.35 4.96
N ILE A 164 -21.32 -15.30 5.78
CA ILE A 164 -22.38 -15.15 6.79
C ILE A 164 -23.55 -14.37 6.17
N PRO A 165 -24.81 -14.76 6.41
CA PRO A 165 -25.95 -13.88 6.14
C PRO A 165 -25.81 -12.59 6.97
N GLY A 166 -25.64 -11.43 6.31
CA GLY A 166 -25.67 -10.11 6.95
C GLY A 166 -24.38 -9.61 7.62
N GLY A 167 -23.26 -10.33 7.54
CA GLY A 167 -22.02 -9.96 8.22
C GLY A 167 -20.77 -9.88 7.33
N TYR A 168 -19.75 -9.17 7.81
CA TYR A 168 -18.42 -9.07 7.22
C TYR A 168 -17.52 -10.22 7.71
N TYR A 169 -17.82 -11.45 7.27
CA TYR A 169 -17.05 -12.69 7.52
C TYR A 169 -16.98 -13.14 9.00
N SER A 170 -17.23 -14.43 9.29
CA SER A 170 -17.18 -14.93 10.68
C SER A 170 -15.77 -15.37 11.03
N LYS A 171 -15.51 -15.37 12.35
CA LYS A 171 -14.52 -16.24 12.99
C LYS A 171 -14.55 -17.65 12.40
#